data_AF-A0A6H5IAI3-F1
#
_entry.id   AF-A0A6H5IAI3-F1
#
_cell.length_a   1.000
_cell.length_b   1.000
_cell.length_c   1.000
_cell.angle_alpha   90.00
_cell.angle_beta   90.00
_cell.angle_gamma   90.00
#
_symmetry.space_group_name_H-M   'P 1'
#
loop_
_entity.id
_entity.type
_entity.pdbx_description
1 polymer ?
#
loop_
_entity_poly.entity_id
_entity_poly.type
_entity_poly.pdbx_seq_one_letter_code
_entity_poly.pdbx_strand_id
1 'polypeptide(L)'
;MPNTGGPRSSRRELYAHVIDSILLYGAPIWRCATETQSYIRQAEAVHRQACLRVISGRPHVSYDATYVIAGVPPLVLLADERARIYQRRPESVKEEERRETLSKWQDRWDRASKGRWTHRLIPNIAEWVERGHGEVNYYLTQLLSGHGYFKSHSQRSDNTLSALCPSCPTTIEDAEHMFFHCPRFYEERERLQQVLQEVIEPENIVRLILETASNWMAVASFVQSVVTRRRQEAQEV
;
A
#
# COMPACT_ATOMS: atom_id res chain seq x y z
N MET A 1 -5.91 9.16 -14.38
CA MET A 1 -6.09 7.70 -14.59
C MET A 1 -7.13 7.18 -13.61
N PRO A 2 -8.21 6.51 -14.07
CA PRO A 2 -9.23 5.95 -13.19
C PRO A 2 -8.67 4.82 -12.32
N ASN A 3 -9.17 4.63 -11.11
CA ASN A 3 -8.68 3.58 -10.21
C ASN A 3 -9.19 2.18 -10.59
N THR A 4 -10.39 2.07 -11.14
CA THR A 4 -10.96 0.83 -11.70
C THR A 4 -11.07 0.91 -13.21
N GLY A 5 -10.81 -0.19 -13.93
CA GLY A 5 -10.87 -0.24 -15.40
C GLY A 5 -9.76 0.54 -16.12
N GLY A 6 -8.76 1.02 -15.37
CA GLY A 6 -7.58 1.71 -15.91
C GLY A 6 -6.38 0.78 -16.12
N PRO A 7 -5.19 1.35 -16.42
CA PRO A 7 -3.96 0.59 -16.55
C PRO A 7 -3.60 -0.19 -15.29
N ARG A 8 -2.96 -1.34 -15.49
CA ARG A 8 -2.32 -2.19 -14.46
C ARG A 8 -1.21 -1.45 -13.69
N SER A 9 -0.82 -1.98 -12.54
CA SER A 9 0.15 -1.32 -11.64
C SER A 9 1.49 -1.14 -12.33
N SER A 10 1.98 -2.17 -13.01
CA SER A 10 3.22 -2.16 -13.79
C SER A 10 3.29 -1.01 -14.82
N ARG A 11 2.19 -0.77 -15.54
CA ARG A 11 2.12 0.36 -16.49
C ARG A 11 2.15 1.72 -15.81
N ARG A 12 1.57 1.82 -14.61
CA ARG A 12 1.59 3.07 -13.83
C ARG A 12 2.94 3.32 -13.21
N GLU A 13 3.63 2.27 -12.83
CA GLU A 13 4.99 2.30 -12.30
C GLU A 13 5.95 2.94 -13.32
N LEU A 14 5.81 2.62 -14.61
CA LEU A 14 6.58 3.28 -15.67
C LEU A 14 6.42 4.82 -15.65
N TYR A 15 5.21 5.34 -15.41
CA TYR A 15 4.99 6.78 -15.28
C TYR A 15 5.53 7.34 -13.95
N ALA A 16 5.47 6.56 -12.86
CA ALA A 16 6.07 6.95 -11.59
C ALA A 16 7.60 7.06 -11.73
N HIS A 17 8.26 6.13 -12.41
CA HIS A 17 9.70 6.17 -12.69
C HIS A 17 10.14 7.43 -13.46
N VAL A 18 9.29 7.95 -14.34
CA VAL A 18 9.55 9.25 -15.02
C VAL A 18 9.52 10.39 -14.01
N ILE A 19 8.54 10.40 -13.10
CA ILE A 19 8.44 11.41 -12.03
C ILE A 19 9.65 11.31 -11.09
N ASP A 20 10.05 10.10 -10.71
CA ASP A 20 11.22 9.85 -9.86
C ASP A 20 12.49 10.36 -10.52
N SER A 21 12.65 10.11 -11.84
CA SER A 21 13.78 10.62 -12.61
C SER A 21 13.84 12.14 -12.64
N ILE A 22 12.69 12.83 -12.78
CA ILE A 22 12.62 14.29 -12.75
C ILE A 22 12.94 14.83 -11.35
N LEU A 23 12.30 14.27 -10.32
CA LEU A 23 12.50 14.72 -8.93
C LEU A 23 13.95 14.50 -8.48
N LEU A 24 14.55 13.35 -8.83
CA LEU A 24 15.86 12.93 -8.35
C LEU A 24 17.03 13.35 -9.25
N TYR A 25 16.79 13.98 -10.40
CA TYR A 25 17.84 14.36 -11.36
C TYR A 25 19.01 15.11 -10.70
N GLY A 26 18.69 16.09 -9.85
CA GLY A 26 19.66 16.90 -9.12
C GLY A 26 19.91 16.48 -7.67
N ALA A 27 19.48 15.28 -7.25
CA ALA A 27 19.46 14.87 -5.84
C ALA A 27 20.78 15.10 -5.09
N PRO A 28 21.97 14.80 -5.64
CA PRO A 28 23.23 15.06 -4.95
C PRO A 28 23.47 16.53 -4.60
N ILE A 29 22.86 17.46 -5.33
CA ILE A 29 23.02 18.91 -5.15
C ILE A 29 22.03 19.42 -4.11
N TRP A 30 20.74 19.10 -4.27
CA TRP A 30 19.69 19.63 -3.40
C TRP A 30 19.46 18.80 -2.14
N ARG A 31 20.11 17.64 -1.97
CA ARG A 31 19.90 16.78 -0.80
C ARG A 31 20.09 17.54 0.52
N CYS A 32 21.08 18.42 0.66
CA CYS A 32 21.22 19.22 1.88
C CYS A 32 20.00 20.11 2.19
N ALA A 33 19.26 20.57 1.16
CA ALA A 33 18.05 21.38 1.35
C ALA A 33 16.90 20.60 2.01
N THR A 34 16.96 19.27 2.02
CA THR A 34 15.93 18.44 2.67
C THR A 34 16.02 18.44 4.20
N GLU A 35 17.09 18.99 4.80
CA GLU A 35 17.15 19.29 6.23
C GLU A 35 16.02 20.24 6.65
N THR A 36 15.56 21.07 5.73
CA THR A 36 14.41 21.95 5.93
C THR A 36 13.12 21.24 5.49
N GLN A 37 12.30 20.85 6.46
CA GLN A 37 11.08 20.05 6.22
C GLN A 37 10.08 20.72 5.25
N SER A 38 10.00 22.05 5.19
CA SER A 38 9.06 22.75 4.30
C SER A 38 9.38 22.54 2.82
N TYR A 39 10.66 22.40 2.45
CA TYR A 39 11.09 22.22 1.06
C TYR A 39 10.76 20.82 0.55
N ILE A 40 11.05 19.79 1.35
CA ILE A 40 10.82 18.40 0.94
C ILE A 40 9.32 18.03 0.90
N ARG A 41 8.47 18.68 1.70
CA ARG A 41 7.02 18.39 1.74
C ARG A 41 6.32 18.50 0.38
N GLN A 42 6.67 19.52 -0.41
CA GLN A 42 6.04 19.70 -1.73
C GLN A 42 6.46 18.59 -2.70
N ALA A 43 7.74 18.24 -2.71
CA ALA A 43 8.27 17.18 -3.56
C ALA A 43 7.75 15.79 -3.13
N GLU A 44 7.69 15.51 -1.82
CA GLU A 44 7.08 14.30 -1.28
C GLU A 44 5.59 14.21 -1.63
N ALA A 45 4.86 15.33 -1.65
CA ALA A 45 3.47 15.34 -2.08
C ALA A 45 3.31 14.88 -3.53
N VAL A 46 4.15 15.37 -4.45
CA VAL A 46 4.16 14.95 -5.86
C VAL A 46 4.54 13.47 -5.99
N HIS A 47 5.63 13.06 -5.34
CA HIS A 47 6.09 11.68 -5.34
C HIS A 47 5.02 10.72 -4.79
N ARG A 48 4.35 11.12 -3.70
CA ARG A 48 3.23 10.36 -3.14
C ARG A 48 2.05 10.27 -4.12
N GLN A 49 1.72 11.33 -4.85
CA GLN A 49 0.66 11.25 -5.85
C GLN A 49 0.99 10.22 -6.94
N ALA A 50 2.24 10.13 -7.38
CA ALA A 50 2.69 9.09 -8.31
C ALA A 50 2.47 7.69 -7.71
N CYS A 51 2.95 7.46 -6.48
CA CYS A 51 2.79 6.18 -5.76
C CYS A 51 1.32 5.81 -5.55
N LEU A 52 0.45 6.77 -5.18
CA LEU A 52 -0.99 6.56 -5.06
C LEU A 52 -1.61 6.08 -6.38
N ARG A 53 -1.13 6.58 -7.53
CA ARG A 53 -1.59 6.10 -8.83
C ARG A 53 -1.16 4.67 -9.08
N VAL A 54 0.10 4.32 -8.79
CA VAL A 54 0.65 2.95 -8.93
C VAL A 54 -0.22 1.94 -8.20
N ILE A 55 -0.55 2.23 -6.94
CA ILE A 55 -1.38 1.35 -6.12
C ILE A 55 -2.89 1.52 -6.37
N SER A 56 -3.30 2.45 -7.25
CA SER A 56 -4.71 2.82 -7.45
C SER A 56 -5.44 3.19 -6.13
N GLY A 57 -4.71 3.83 -5.21
CA GLY A 57 -5.15 4.14 -3.86
C GLY A 57 -6.00 5.41 -3.76
N ARG A 58 -6.64 5.59 -2.60
CA ARG A 58 -7.39 6.81 -2.27
C ARG A 58 -6.47 7.89 -1.69
N PRO A 59 -6.80 9.18 -1.84
CA PRO A 59 -5.97 10.28 -1.32
C PRO A 59 -5.76 10.31 0.20
N HIS A 60 -6.51 9.54 0.98
CA HIS A 60 -6.45 9.54 2.45
C HIS A 60 -5.44 8.55 3.04
N VAL A 61 -4.88 7.65 2.23
CA VAL A 61 -3.86 6.68 2.67
C VAL A 61 -2.64 7.44 3.19
N SER A 62 -2.07 7.09 4.34
CA SER A 62 -0.89 7.80 4.86
C SER A 62 0.31 7.76 3.89
N TYR A 63 1.25 8.70 4.03
CA TYR A 63 2.48 8.71 3.22
C TYR A 63 3.25 7.40 3.37
N ASP A 64 3.53 6.98 4.61
CA ASP A 64 4.33 5.78 4.88
C ASP A 64 3.65 4.52 4.31
N ALA A 65 2.33 4.34 4.54
CA ALA A 65 1.59 3.22 3.95
C ALA A 65 1.56 3.26 2.40
N THR A 66 1.48 4.45 1.80
CA THR A 66 1.48 4.59 0.33
C THR A 66 2.80 4.11 -0.26
N TYR A 67 3.92 4.51 0.35
CA TYR A 67 5.26 4.09 -0.08
C TYR A 67 5.46 2.59 0.09
N VAL A 68 5.05 2.03 1.23
CA VAL A 68 5.17 0.58 1.50
C VAL A 68 4.35 -0.22 0.51
N ILE A 69 3.07 0.09 0.32
CA ILE A 69 2.20 -0.64 -0.63
C ILE A 69 2.75 -0.52 -2.06
N ALA A 70 3.24 0.66 -2.45
CA ALA A 70 3.84 0.86 -3.77
C ALA A 70 5.18 0.12 -3.94
N GLY A 71 5.85 -0.27 -2.86
CA GLY A 71 7.19 -0.85 -2.92
C GLY A 71 8.28 0.17 -3.26
N VAL A 72 8.02 1.46 -3.02
CA VAL A 72 8.94 2.57 -3.38
C VAL A 72 9.36 3.30 -2.11
N PRO A 73 10.67 3.43 -1.81
CA PRO A 73 11.12 4.17 -0.64
C PRO A 73 10.68 5.64 -0.67
N PRO A 74 10.47 6.29 0.50
CA PRO A 74 10.22 7.72 0.58
C PRO A 74 11.25 8.56 -0.20
N LEU A 75 10.79 9.64 -0.84
CA LEU A 75 11.63 10.47 -1.73
C LEU A 75 12.92 10.95 -1.06
N VAL A 76 12.82 11.31 0.21
CA VAL A 76 13.94 11.77 1.03
C VAL A 76 15.05 10.72 1.13
N LEU A 77 14.69 9.43 1.25
CA LEU A 77 15.65 8.31 1.33
C LEU A 77 16.23 7.99 -0.05
N LEU A 78 15.43 8.10 -1.13
CA LEU A 78 15.93 7.97 -2.50
C LEU A 78 16.93 9.08 -2.86
N ALA A 79 16.68 10.31 -2.43
CA ALA A 79 17.60 11.42 -2.64
C ALA A 79 18.93 11.22 -1.91
N ASP A 80 18.83 10.71 -0.68
CA ASP A 80 19.95 10.27 0.15
C ASP A 80 20.80 9.20 -0.55
N GLU A 81 20.16 8.15 -1.05
CA GLU A 81 20.81 7.07 -1.80
C GLU A 81 21.56 7.61 -3.01
N ARG A 82 20.92 8.46 -3.81
CA ARG A 82 21.53 9.09 -5.00
C ARG A 82 22.73 9.96 -4.65
N ALA A 83 22.66 10.71 -3.54
CA ALA A 83 23.76 11.53 -3.07
C ALA A 83 24.97 10.67 -2.64
N ARG A 84 24.75 9.59 -1.88
CA ARG A 84 25.82 8.67 -1.44
C ARG A 84 26.48 7.97 -2.62
N ILE A 85 25.69 7.47 -3.58
CA ILE A 85 26.21 6.87 -4.83
C ILE A 85 27.07 7.89 -5.61
N TYR A 86 26.61 9.13 -5.75
CA TYR A 86 27.33 10.18 -6.48
C TYR A 86 28.69 10.52 -5.84
N GLN A 87 28.75 10.55 -4.50
CA GLN A 87 29.97 10.86 -3.76
C GLN A 87 31.00 9.73 -3.84
N ARG A 88 30.57 8.46 -3.73
CA ARG A 88 31.47 7.30 -3.67
C ARG A 88 32.03 6.89 -5.04
N ARG A 89 31.41 7.32 -6.16
CA ARG A 89 31.81 7.06 -7.57
C ARG A 89 32.40 5.65 -7.82
N PRO A 90 31.61 4.57 -7.72
CA PRO A 90 31.32 3.72 -8.91
C PRO A 90 29.95 2.97 -8.87
N GLU A 91 29.64 2.18 -9.91
CA GLU A 91 28.47 1.27 -10.00
C GLU A 91 28.43 0.17 -8.94
N SER A 92 29.58 -0.24 -8.42
CA SER A 92 29.72 -1.40 -7.52
C SER A 92 29.15 -1.18 -6.12
N VAL A 93 28.83 0.06 -5.73
CA VAL A 93 28.24 0.38 -4.42
C VAL A 93 26.71 0.47 -4.44
N LYS A 94 26.05 0.41 -5.61
CA LYS A 94 24.59 0.61 -5.71
C LYS A 94 23.81 -0.37 -4.83
N GLU A 95 24.22 -1.62 -4.81
CA GLU A 95 23.55 -2.68 -4.04
C GLU A 95 23.75 -2.49 -2.52
N GLU A 96 24.94 -2.08 -2.10
CA GLU A 96 25.24 -1.73 -0.72
C GLU A 96 24.38 -0.54 -0.26
N GLU A 97 24.33 0.51 -1.08
CA GLU A 97 23.56 1.72 -0.82
C GLU A 97 22.05 1.46 -0.79
N ARG A 98 21.56 0.57 -1.66
CA ARG A 98 20.17 0.13 -1.66
C ARG A 98 19.82 -0.61 -0.38
N ARG A 99 20.70 -1.48 0.11
CA ARG A 99 20.52 -2.19 1.38
C ARG A 99 20.49 -1.23 2.57
N GLU A 100 21.37 -0.22 2.57
CA GLU A 100 21.34 0.84 3.59
C GLU A 100 20.03 1.63 3.54
N THR A 101 19.55 1.97 2.35
CA THR A 101 18.25 2.65 2.17
C THR A 101 17.08 1.80 2.68
N LEU A 102 17.06 0.50 2.36
CA LEU A 102 16.03 -0.43 2.86
C LEU A 102 16.07 -0.55 4.38
N SER A 103 17.27 -0.63 4.98
CA SER A 103 17.43 -0.66 6.44
C SER A 103 16.88 0.61 7.08
N LYS A 104 17.26 1.81 6.59
CA LYS A 104 16.72 3.10 7.09
C LYS A 104 15.21 3.21 6.89
N TRP A 105 14.68 2.65 5.81
CA TRP A 105 13.26 2.65 5.54
C TRP A 105 12.49 1.75 6.49
N GLN A 106 12.98 0.53 6.76
CA GLN A 106 12.41 -0.39 7.74
C GLN A 106 12.35 0.27 9.12
N ASP A 107 13.46 0.86 9.54
CA ASP A 107 13.60 1.63 10.78
C ASP A 107 12.55 2.76 10.91
N ARG A 108 12.34 3.52 9.83
CA ARG A 108 11.31 4.56 9.76
C ARG A 108 9.92 3.96 9.84
N TRP A 109 9.70 2.81 9.22
CA TRP A 109 8.39 2.16 9.16
C TRP A 109 7.96 1.60 10.51
N ASP A 110 8.89 0.98 11.24
CA ASP A 110 8.63 0.46 12.58
C ASP A 110 8.26 1.57 13.57
N ARG A 111 8.90 2.75 13.43
CA ARG A 111 8.65 3.93 14.25
C ARG A 111 7.45 4.78 13.79
N ALA A 112 6.88 4.52 12.61
CA ALA A 112 5.80 5.35 12.08
C ALA A 112 4.51 5.18 12.90
N SER A 113 3.90 6.31 13.27
CA SER A 113 2.61 6.34 13.99
C SER A 113 1.40 6.21 13.06
N LYS A 114 1.57 6.46 11.76
CA LYS A 114 0.53 6.33 10.73
C LYS A 114 0.75 5.07 9.90
N GLY A 115 -0.33 4.54 9.33
CA GLY A 115 -0.26 3.32 8.52
C GLY A 115 -0.15 2.03 9.34
N ARG A 116 -0.49 2.05 10.65
CA ARG A 116 -0.36 0.88 11.54
C ARG A 116 -1.10 -0.37 11.06
N TRP A 117 -2.25 -0.21 10.41
CA TRP A 117 -2.94 -1.31 9.74
C TRP A 117 -2.06 -1.95 8.65
N THR A 118 -1.52 -1.13 7.75
CA THR A 118 -0.58 -1.62 6.72
C THR A 118 0.69 -2.20 7.33
N HIS A 119 1.19 -1.69 8.47
CA HIS A 119 2.36 -2.25 9.16
C HIS A 119 2.07 -3.63 9.73
N ARG A 120 0.88 -3.83 10.30
CA ARG A 120 0.41 -5.13 10.80
C ARG A 120 0.38 -6.17 9.67
N LEU A 121 -0.01 -5.77 8.47
CA LEU A 121 -0.01 -6.64 7.29
C LEU A 121 1.38 -6.82 6.67
N ILE A 122 2.13 -5.73 6.50
CA ILE A 122 3.46 -5.70 5.84
C ILE A 122 4.49 -5.17 6.84
N PRO A 123 4.94 -6.00 7.79
CA PRO A 123 5.95 -5.58 8.77
C PRO A 123 7.35 -5.51 8.14
N ASN A 124 7.68 -6.45 7.24
CA ASN A 124 8.98 -6.52 6.56
C ASN A 124 8.90 -5.91 5.15
N ILE A 125 9.61 -4.80 4.95
CA ILE A 125 9.64 -4.09 3.67
C ILE A 125 10.41 -4.86 2.60
N ALA A 126 11.52 -5.51 2.96
CA ALA A 126 12.37 -6.20 2.00
C ALA A 126 11.61 -7.36 1.34
N GLU A 127 10.95 -8.20 2.13
CA GLU A 127 10.11 -9.29 1.63
C GLU A 127 9.01 -8.80 0.69
N TRP A 128 8.40 -7.66 1.01
CA TRP A 128 7.40 -7.06 0.14
C TRP A 128 8.01 -6.56 -1.16
N VAL A 129 9.07 -5.75 -1.11
CA VAL A 129 9.68 -5.11 -2.28
C VAL A 129 10.33 -6.11 -3.23
N GLU A 130 10.95 -7.16 -2.69
CA GLU A 130 11.74 -8.15 -3.44
C GLU A 130 10.87 -9.29 -4.02
N ARG A 131 9.56 -9.24 -3.79
CA ARG A 131 8.62 -10.24 -4.32
C ARG A 131 8.75 -10.39 -5.83
N GLY A 132 8.88 -11.62 -6.30
CA GLY A 132 9.03 -11.93 -7.73
C GLY A 132 7.71 -11.97 -8.52
N HIS A 133 6.58 -11.77 -7.86
CA HIS A 133 5.26 -11.89 -8.47
C HIS A 133 4.24 -10.96 -7.80
N GLY A 134 3.09 -10.82 -8.46
CA GLY A 134 1.95 -10.09 -7.91
C GLY A 134 1.99 -8.59 -8.20
N GLU A 135 0.88 -8.08 -8.74
CA GLU A 135 0.65 -6.65 -8.89
C GLU A 135 -0.43 -6.20 -7.91
N VAL A 136 -0.21 -5.03 -7.29
CA VAL A 136 -1.22 -4.39 -6.45
C VAL A 136 -2.28 -3.75 -7.35
N ASN A 137 -3.56 -3.98 -7.05
CA ASN A 137 -4.66 -3.37 -7.79
C ASN A 137 -5.59 -2.58 -6.86
N TYR A 138 -6.60 -1.92 -7.41
CA TYR A 138 -7.57 -1.13 -6.64
C TYR A 138 -8.24 -1.90 -5.49
N TYR A 139 -8.52 -3.19 -5.67
CA TYR A 139 -9.17 -4.01 -4.65
C TYR A 139 -8.16 -4.38 -3.56
N LEU A 140 -7.00 -4.91 -3.94
CA LEU A 140 -5.95 -5.31 -3.00
C LEU A 140 -5.44 -4.11 -2.17
N THR A 141 -5.35 -2.92 -2.77
CA THR A 141 -4.99 -1.69 -2.04
C THR A 141 -5.98 -1.35 -0.93
N GLN A 142 -7.27 -1.69 -1.07
CA GLN A 142 -8.23 -1.44 0.01
C GLN A 142 -7.99 -2.36 1.21
N LEU A 143 -7.66 -3.63 0.96
CA LEU A 143 -7.19 -4.53 2.01
C LEU A 143 -5.91 -3.97 2.64
N LEU A 144 -4.88 -3.70 1.85
CA LEU A 144 -3.55 -3.35 2.37
C LEU A 144 -3.51 -1.99 3.09
N SER A 145 -4.25 -1.01 2.59
CA SER A 145 -4.27 0.34 3.17
C SER A 145 -5.27 0.52 4.30
N GLY A 146 -6.26 -0.36 4.40
CA GLY A 146 -7.40 -0.17 5.31
C GLY A 146 -8.30 1.00 4.91
N HIS A 147 -8.08 1.59 3.73
CA HIS A 147 -8.86 2.70 3.17
C HIS A 147 -9.58 2.25 1.92
N GLY A 148 -10.91 2.28 1.97
CA GLY A 148 -11.73 1.67 0.94
C GLY A 148 -13.20 1.93 1.13
N TYR A 149 -14.00 1.07 0.52
CA TYR A 149 -15.46 1.13 0.56
C TYR A 149 -16.02 0.53 1.86
N PHE A 150 -15.61 1.10 3.00
CA PHE A 150 -16.04 0.68 4.34
C PHE A 150 -16.92 1.78 4.96
N LYS A 151 -17.98 1.41 5.71
CA LYS A 151 -18.83 2.43 6.37
C LYS A 151 -18.06 3.34 7.32
N SER A 152 -17.02 2.82 7.99
CA SER A 152 -16.12 3.62 8.84
C SER A 152 -15.49 4.83 8.12
N HIS A 153 -15.31 4.76 6.79
CA HIS A 153 -14.81 5.89 5.99
C HIS A 153 -15.91 6.69 5.31
N SER A 154 -17.12 6.13 5.12
CA SER A 154 -18.28 6.87 4.59
C SER A 154 -18.80 7.94 5.54
N GLN A 155 -18.70 7.72 6.87
CA GLN A 155 -19.08 8.73 7.87
C GLN A 155 -18.32 10.05 7.74
N ARG A 156 -17.08 10.01 7.26
CA ARG A 156 -16.26 11.23 7.08
C ARG A 156 -16.81 12.16 6.00
N SER A 157 -17.66 11.65 5.11
CA SER A 157 -18.26 12.41 4.01
C SER A 157 -19.73 12.75 4.26
N ASP A 158 -20.43 11.97 5.09
CA ASP A 158 -21.82 12.21 5.47
C ASP A 158 -22.05 11.78 6.94
N ASN A 159 -22.26 12.78 7.80
CA ASN A 159 -22.39 12.61 9.26
C ASN A 159 -23.72 11.94 9.67
N THR A 160 -24.62 11.64 8.72
CA THR A 160 -25.90 10.98 8.97
C THR A 160 -25.82 9.46 8.89
N LEU A 161 -24.74 8.90 8.35
CA LEU A 161 -24.58 7.46 8.15
C LEU A 161 -23.92 6.79 9.35
N SER A 162 -24.38 5.60 9.71
CA SER A 162 -23.74 4.78 10.76
C SER A 162 -22.51 4.03 10.21
N ALA A 163 -21.39 4.03 10.93
CA ALA A 163 -20.20 3.22 10.66
C ALA A 163 -20.40 1.73 10.94
N LEU A 164 -21.52 1.36 11.57
CA LEU A 164 -21.79 0.00 12.00
C LEU A 164 -22.12 -0.92 10.82
N CYS A 165 -21.60 -2.14 10.88
CA CYS A 165 -21.87 -3.18 9.92
C CYS A 165 -23.37 -3.55 9.93
N PRO A 166 -24.04 -3.62 8.76
CA PRO A 166 -25.47 -3.98 8.69
C PRO A 166 -25.80 -5.35 9.32
N SER A 167 -24.86 -6.29 9.27
CA SER A 167 -25.02 -7.64 9.81
C SER A 167 -24.33 -7.86 11.15
N CYS A 168 -23.58 -6.87 11.64
CA CYS A 168 -22.92 -6.91 12.95
C CYS A 168 -23.17 -5.57 13.66
N PRO A 169 -24.35 -5.39 14.28
CA PRO A 169 -24.84 -4.08 14.72
C PRO A 169 -23.96 -3.39 15.78
N THR A 170 -23.09 -4.12 16.46
CA THR A 170 -22.19 -3.59 17.50
C THR A 170 -20.75 -3.39 17.00
N THR A 171 -20.47 -3.66 15.73
CA THR A 171 -19.13 -3.65 15.17
C THR A 171 -19.01 -2.62 14.07
N ILE A 172 -17.93 -1.84 14.10
CA ILE A 172 -17.57 -0.90 13.03
C ILE A 172 -17.19 -1.71 11.78
N GLU A 173 -17.74 -1.34 10.63
CA GLU A 173 -17.31 -1.91 9.36
C GLU A 173 -16.03 -1.21 8.90
N ASP A 174 -14.88 -1.78 9.26
CA ASP A 174 -13.55 -1.45 8.77
C ASP A 174 -12.95 -2.61 7.96
N ALA A 175 -11.69 -2.48 7.54
CA ALA A 175 -11.02 -3.51 6.76
C ALA A 175 -10.86 -4.82 7.53
N GLU A 176 -10.54 -4.76 8.81
CA GLU A 176 -10.35 -5.94 9.65
C GLU A 176 -11.64 -6.72 9.78
N HIS A 177 -12.72 -6.05 10.20
CA HIS A 177 -14.01 -6.69 10.29
C HIS A 177 -14.46 -7.23 8.92
N MET A 178 -14.41 -6.42 7.86
CA MET A 178 -14.92 -6.81 6.55
C MET A 178 -14.20 -8.04 5.98
N PHE A 179 -12.86 -8.08 6.04
CA PHE A 179 -12.08 -9.15 5.41
C PHE A 179 -11.84 -10.37 6.28
N PHE A 180 -11.91 -10.27 7.62
CA PHE A 180 -11.51 -11.37 8.50
C PHE A 180 -12.61 -11.89 9.42
N HIS A 181 -13.64 -11.09 9.72
CA HIS A 181 -14.63 -11.47 10.75
C HIS A 181 -16.09 -11.43 10.30
N CYS A 182 -16.44 -10.57 9.34
CA CYS A 182 -17.82 -10.28 9.02
C CYS A 182 -18.55 -11.52 8.47
N PRO A 183 -19.65 -11.99 9.07
CA PRO A 183 -20.38 -13.18 8.63
C PRO A 183 -20.89 -13.08 7.18
N ARG A 184 -21.13 -11.87 6.68
CA ARG A 184 -21.55 -11.62 5.29
C ARG A 184 -20.61 -12.22 4.25
N PHE A 185 -19.32 -12.25 4.57
CA PHE A 185 -18.26 -12.72 3.68
C PHE A 185 -17.67 -14.06 4.12
N TYR A 186 -18.43 -14.84 4.91
CA TYR A 186 -17.98 -16.14 5.41
C TYR A 186 -17.64 -17.09 4.27
N GLU A 187 -18.50 -17.22 3.27
CA GLU A 187 -18.27 -18.14 2.14
C GLU A 187 -17.04 -17.76 1.32
N GLU A 188 -16.84 -16.47 1.07
CA GLU A 188 -15.67 -15.97 0.35
C GLU A 188 -14.38 -16.28 1.12
N ARG A 189 -14.39 -16.11 2.45
CA ARG A 189 -13.25 -16.47 3.32
C ARG A 189 -13.01 -17.97 3.36
N GLU A 190 -14.06 -18.77 3.56
CA GLU A 190 -13.95 -20.23 3.65
C GLU A 190 -13.32 -20.82 2.39
N ARG A 191 -13.76 -20.36 1.20
CA ARG A 191 -13.16 -20.77 -0.08
C ARG A 191 -11.68 -20.38 -0.17
N LEU A 192 -11.31 -19.16 0.27
CA LEU A 192 -9.91 -18.74 0.29
C LEU A 192 -9.06 -19.61 1.23
N GLN A 193 -9.57 -19.87 2.44
CA GLN A 193 -8.89 -20.70 3.44
C GLN A 193 -8.68 -22.14 2.97
N GLN A 194 -9.63 -22.71 2.21
CA GLN A 194 -9.46 -24.02 1.59
C GLN A 194 -8.33 -24.02 0.54
N VAL A 195 -8.21 -22.97 -0.26
CA VAL A 195 -7.14 -22.83 -1.27
C VAL A 195 -5.78 -22.65 -0.59
N LEU A 196 -5.71 -21.81 0.45
CA LEU A 196 -4.47 -21.51 1.17
C LEU A 196 -4.09 -22.61 2.18
N GLN A 197 -5.02 -23.51 2.51
CA GLN A 197 -4.87 -24.53 3.55
C GLN A 197 -4.52 -23.97 4.94
N GLU A 198 -4.92 -22.72 5.19
CA GLU A 198 -4.62 -22.00 6.43
C GLU A 198 -5.78 -21.05 6.77
N VAL A 199 -6.01 -20.82 8.06
CA VAL A 199 -6.95 -19.79 8.52
C VAL A 199 -6.35 -18.43 8.25
N ILE A 200 -7.09 -17.56 7.58
CA ILE A 200 -6.61 -16.21 7.27
C ILE A 200 -6.78 -15.29 8.47
N GLU A 201 -5.72 -14.57 8.80
CA GLU A 201 -5.64 -13.56 9.85
C GLU A 201 -4.90 -12.33 9.29
N PRO A 202 -5.08 -11.13 9.87
CA PRO A 202 -4.31 -9.95 9.46
C PRO A 202 -2.79 -10.21 9.48
N GLU A 203 -2.31 -10.97 10.47
CA GLU A 203 -0.89 -11.27 10.69
C GLU A 203 -0.28 -12.17 9.61
N ASN A 204 -1.05 -13.06 8.97
CA ASN A 204 -0.51 -14.04 8.04
C ASN A 204 -0.89 -13.79 6.57
N ILE A 205 -1.86 -12.94 6.27
CA ILE A 205 -2.38 -12.80 4.90
C ILE A 205 -1.32 -12.37 3.89
N VAL A 206 -0.39 -11.50 4.28
CA VAL A 206 0.71 -11.07 3.41
C VAL A 206 1.81 -12.13 3.35
N ARG A 207 2.10 -12.83 4.44
CA ARG A 207 3.01 -13.98 4.39
C ARG A 207 2.51 -15.00 3.35
N LEU A 208 1.22 -15.34 3.42
CA LEU A 208 0.55 -16.25 2.49
C LEU A 208 0.53 -15.73 1.05
N ILE A 209 0.25 -14.44 0.83
CA ILE A 209 0.18 -13.85 -0.51
C ILE A 209 1.55 -13.86 -1.21
N LEU A 210 2.65 -13.82 -0.46
CA LEU A 210 4.02 -13.78 -0.97
C LEU A 210 4.61 -15.16 -1.28
N GLU A 211 4.01 -16.25 -0.80
CA GLU A 211 4.54 -17.61 -1.00
C GLU A 211 4.49 -18.05 -2.47
N THR A 212 3.38 -17.81 -3.17
CA THR A 212 3.21 -18.22 -4.57
C THR A 212 2.34 -17.26 -5.36
N ALA A 213 2.57 -17.20 -6.68
CA ALA A 213 1.72 -16.45 -7.60
C ALA A 213 0.25 -16.91 -7.57
N SER A 214 0.00 -18.20 -7.28
CA SER A 214 -1.34 -18.75 -7.12
C SER A 214 -2.03 -18.21 -5.87
N ASN A 215 -1.33 -18.14 -4.73
CA ASN A 215 -1.84 -17.53 -3.50
C ASN A 215 -2.17 -16.06 -3.75
N TRP A 216 -1.31 -15.33 -4.47
CA TRP A 216 -1.58 -13.95 -4.86
C TRP A 216 -2.88 -13.81 -5.66
N MET A 217 -3.07 -14.64 -6.68
CA MET A 217 -4.30 -14.60 -7.48
C MET A 217 -5.55 -14.97 -6.66
N ALA A 218 -5.45 -15.94 -5.76
CA ALA A 218 -6.55 -16.35 -4.89
C ALA A 218 -6.96 -15.22 -3.93
N VAL A 219 -6.00 -14.61 -3.23
CA VAL A 219 -6.27 -13.47 -2.32
C VAL A 219 -6.80 -12.27 -3.09
N ALA A 220 -6.22 -11.94 -4.25
CA ALA A 220 -6.71 -10.83 -5.08
C ALA A 220 -8.17 -11.03 -5.54
N SER A 221 -8.53 -12.27 -5.91
CA SER A 221 -9.89 -12.64 -6.32
C SER A 221 -10.88 -12.55 -5.16
N PHE A 222 -10.48 -13.05 -3.98
CA PHE A 222 -11.24 -12.93 -2.73
C PHE A 222 -11.52 -11.46 -2.39
N VAL A 223 -10.48 -10.61 -2.34
CA VAL A 223 -10.63 -9.20 -2.01
C VAL A 223 -11.52 -8.47 -3.02
N GLN A 224 -11.37 -8.79 -4.31
CA GLN A 224 -12.23 -8.24 -5.36
C GLN A 224 -13.69 -8.64 -5.16
N SER A 225 -13.98 -9.90 -4.83
CA SER A 225 -15.34 -10.39 -4.59
C SER A 225 -16.00 -9.65 -3.42
N VAL A 226 -15.33 -9.61 -2.26
CA VAL A 226 -15.82 -8.93 -1.05
C VAL A 226 -16.10 -7.44 -1.31
N VAL A 227 -15.14 -6.73 -1.92
CA VAL A 227 -15.30 -5.29 -2.19
C VAL A 227 -16.39 -5.02 -3.22
N THR A 228 -16.53 -5.86 -4.25
CA THR A 228 -17.56 -5.70 -5.28
C THR A 228 -18.95 -5.89 -4.69
N ARG A 229 -19.15 -6.96 -3.91
CA ARG A 229 -20.41 -7.22 -3.21
C ARG A 229 -20.76 -6.08 -2.25
N ARG A 230 -19.79 -5.63 -1.44
CA ARG A 230 -19.99 -4.47 -0.55
C ARG A 230 -20.39 -3.21 -1.31
N ARG A 231 -19.80 -2.97 -2.47
CA ARG A 231 -20.12 -1.81 -3.31
C ARG A 231 -21.55 -1.87 -3.86
N GLN A 232 -22.00 -3.04 -4.31
CA GLN A 232 -23.37 -3.25 -4.80
C GLN A 232 -24.41 -2.95 -3.72
N GLU A 233 -24.22 -3.51 -2.52
CA GLU A 233 -25.12 -3.23 -1.38
C GLU A 233 -25.19 -1.75 -1.00
N ALA A 234 -24.14 -0.97 -1.29
CA ALA A 234 -24.13 0.47 -1.02
C ALA A 234 -24.87 1.30 -2.08
N GLN A 235 -25.15 0.73 -3.24
CA GLN A 235 -25.88 1.37 -4.33
C GLN A 235 -27.38 1.04 -4.30
N GLU A 236 -27.76 0.02 -3.53
CA GLU A 236 -29.13 -0.45 -3.33
C GLU A 236 -29.84 0.25 -2.15
N VAL A 237 -29.12 1.08 -1.38
CA VAL A 237 -29.59 1.88 -0.24
C VAL A 237 -29.63 3.36 -0.64
#